data_AF-A3WHQ9-F1
#
_entry.id   AF-A3WHQ9-F1
#
_cell.length_a   1.000
_cell.length_b   1.000
_cell.length_c   1.000
_cell.angle_alpha   90.00
_cell.angle_beta   90.00
_cell.angle_gamma   90.00
#
_symmetry.space_group_name_H-M   'P 1'
#
loop_
_entity.id
_entity.type
_entity.pdbx_description
1 polymer ?
#
loop_
_entity_poly.entity_id
_entity_poly.type
_entity_poly.pdbx_seq_one_letter_code
_entity_poly.pdbx_strand_id
1 'polypeptide(L)'
;MASVAGNRFKQDERRRNADHVSFLKHRRFRWLWIALMLCIVTGLGYAMIDQEPRPNGGSWYGYTLGTIGLLLIVWLSLLGVRKRKITTGQWSLKAWTSAHVYLGLALIVVGTLHTGFQIGWNVHTLAYFLMLLVIISGIYGVIAYATLPSTLSSNRKEMTRAEMLDALTALDRQLESAAQPLGREQTDLVIAALEQDVFYGGAWGRLTGTYPGCKTNRALARISESGSEAEERVHALLVKRADQLGQIRRHLRIRALLEVWLFIHIPATIALLAALLAHVVSVFYYW
;
A
#
# COMPACT_ATOMS: atom_id res chain seq x y z
N MET A 1 -42.30 -3.69 17.26
CA MET A 1 -41.11 -4.40 16.74
C MET A 1 -40.47 -3.76 15.49
N ALA A 2 -41.07 -2.74 14.85
CA ALA A 2 -40.52 -2.11 13.64
C ALA A 2 -39.33 -1.13 13.86
N SER A 3 -39.11 -0.58 15.07
CA SER A 3 -38.05 0.42 15.30
C SER A 3 -36.65 -0.18 15.52
N VAL A 4 -36.54 -1.45 15.93
CA VAL A 4 -35.26 -2.13 16.17
C VAL A 4 -34.57 -2.52 14.86
N ALA A 5 -35.33 -2.93 13.84
CA ALA A 5 -34.81 -3.28 12.53
C ALA A 5 -34.25 -2.06 11.77
N GLY A 6 -34.94 -0.91 11.84
CA GLY A 6 -34.47 0.34 11.23
C GLY A 6 -33.19 0.89 11.87
N ASN A 7 -32.97 0.61 13.16
CA ASN A 7 -31.75 1.03 13.86
C ASN A 7 -30.55 0.13 13.52
N ARG A 8 -30.76 -1.19 13.35
CA ARG A 8 -29.72 -2.10 12.83
C ARG A 8 -29.31 -1.76 11.41
N PHE A 9 -30.26 -1.47 10.52
CA PHE A 9 -29.96 -1.10 9.14
C PHE A 9 -29.13 0.19 9.04
N LYS A 10 -29.48 1.23 9.83
CA LYS A 10 -28.68 2.46 9.92
C LYS A 10 -27.31 2.24 10.56
N GLN A 11 -27.17 1.32 11.51
CA GLN A 11 -25.88 0.95 12.09
C GLN A 11 -25.00 0.17 11.10
N ASP A 12 -25.58 -0.72 10.32
CA ASP A 12 -24.89 -1.49 9.28
C ASP A 12 -24.48 -0.59 8.11
N GLU A 13 -25.31 0.38 7.70
CA GLU A 13 -24.91 1.41 6.75
C GLU A 13 -23.82 2.34 7.30
N ARG A 14 -23.85 2.69 8.59
CA ARG A 14 -22.77 3.46 9.22
C ARG A 14 -21.48 2.66 9.33
N ARG A 15 -21.53 1.36 9.59
CA ARG A 15 -20.37 0.46 9.54
C ARG A 15 -19.82 0.35 8.12
N ARG A 16 -20.68 0.10 7.12
CA ARG A 16 -20.30 0.03 5.70
C ARG A 16 -19.68 1.34 5.23
N ASN A 17 -20.27 2.50 5.59
CA ASN A 17 -19.67 3.80 5.30
C ASN A 17 -18.35 4.02 6.06
N ALA A 18 -18.24 3.58 7.32
CA ALA A 18 -17.00 3.66 8.09
C ALA A 18 -15.87 2.81 7.48
N ASP A 19 -16.20 1.69 6.81
CA ASP A 19 -15.24 0.86 6.08
C ASP A 19 -14.76 1.56 4.80
N HIS A 20 -15.63 2.32 4.12
CA HIS A 20 -15.27 3.13 2.94
C HIS A 20 -14.57 4.47 3.21
N VAL A 21 -14.52 4.97 4.45
CA VAL A 21 -13.76 6.20 4.74
C VAL A 21 -12.27 5.91 4.60
N SER A 22 -11.54 6.60 3.71
CA SER A 22 -10.07 6.50 3.65
C SER A 22 -9.45 6.58 5.06
N PHE A 23 -8.48 5.71 5.37
CA PHE A 23 -7.79 5.71 6.67
C PHE A 23 -7.17 7.09 7.01
N LEU A 24 -6.88 7.91 5.99
CA LEU A 24 -6.44 9.29 6.14
C LEU A 24 -7.51 10.19 6.78
N LYS A 25 -8.79 9.97 6.45
CA LYS A 25 -9.94 10.74 6.99
C LYS A 25 -10.52 10.11 8.27
N HIS A 26 -9.75 9.27 8.98
CA HIS A 26 -10.22 8.66 10.23
C HIS A 26 -10.63 9.72 11.26
N ARG A 27 -11.89 9.64 11.73
CA ARG A 27 -12.49 10.54 12.75
C ARG A 27 -12.18 12.04 12.54
N ARG A 28 -12.44 12.59 11.34
CA ARG A 28 -12.22 14.03 11.01
C ARG A 28 -10.75 14.50 11.11
N PHE A 29 -9.79 13.69 10.65
CA PHE A 29 -8.37 14.07 10.61
C PHE A 29 -7.75 14.34 12.01
N ARG A 30 -8.24 13.70 13.08
CA ARG A 30 -7.73 13.90 14.45
C ARG A 30 -6.20 13.79 14.57
N TRP A 31 -5.61 12.79 13.92
CA TRP A 31 -4.17 12.55 13.98
C TRP A 31 -3.36 13.59 13.19
N LEU A 32 -3.92 14.18 12.14
CA LEU A 32 -3.33 15.32 11.45
C LEU A 32 -3.25 16.53 12.41
N TRP A 33 -4.34 16.83 13.11
CA TRP A 33 -4.35 17.92 14.09
C TRP A 33 -3.35 17.70 15.23
N ILE A 34 -3.22 16.47 15.73
CA ILE A 34 -2.23 16.13 16.76
C ILE A 34 -0.80 16.32 16.21
N ALA A 35 -0.53 15.83 15.00
CA ALA A 35 0.77 16.00 14.36
C ALA A 35 1.11 17.48 14.11
N LEU A 36 0.15 18.27 13.62
CA LEU A 36 0.31 19.70 13.43
C LEU A 36 0.54 20.43 14.75
N MET A 37 -0.23 20.12 15.79
CA MET A 37 -0.05 20.70 17.12
C MET A 37 1.34 20.36 17.67
N LEU A 38 1.81 19.13 17.51
CA LEU A 38 3.17 18.73 17.89
C LEU A 38 4.23 19.55 17.13
N CYS A 39 4.09 19.71 15.82
CA CYS A 39 5.03 20.51 15.01
C CYS A 39 5.00 21.99 15.40
N ILE A 40 3.82 22.55 15.65
CA ILE A 40 3.64 23.96 16.05
C ILE A 40 4.25 24.19 17.43
N VAL A 41 3.95 23.34 18.42
CA VAL A 41 4.48 23.47 19.78
C VAL A 41 5.99 23.33 19.78
N THR A 42 6.54 22.33 19.10
CA THR A 42 7.99 22.14 19.05
C THR A 42 8.70 23.22 18.24
N GLY A 43 8.08 23.73 17.17
CA GLY A 43 8.60 24.84 16.37
C GLY A 43 8.57 26.18 17.13
N LEU A 44 7.45 26.52 17.77
CA LEU A 44 7.33 27.73 18.60
C LEU A 44 8.27 27.67 19.81
N GLY A 45 8.36 26.52 20.49
CA GLY A 45 9.31 26.33 21.57
C GLY A 45 10.75 26.53 21.12
N TYR A 46 11.12 26.04 19.94
CA TYR A 46 12.46 26.27 19.37
C TYR A 46 12.71 27.76 19.05
N ALA A 47 11.70 28.46 18.53
CA ALA A 47 11.82 29.86 18.11
C ALA A 47 11.79 30.87 19.28
N MET A 48 11.10 30.53 20.36
CA MET A 48 10.91 31.40 21.53
C MET A 48 11.93 31.15 22.65
N ILE A 49 12.75 30.11 22.54
CA ILE A 49 13.83 29.85 23.50
C ILE A 49 15.00 30.79 23.22
N ASP A 50 15.28 31.66 24.19
CA ASP A 50 16.47 32.51 24.22
C ASP A 50 17.67 31.68 24.69
N GLN A 51 18.21 30.83 23.82
CA GLN A 51 19.42 30.05 24.08
C GLN A 51 20.49 30.32 23.01
N GLU A 52 21.67 30.75 23.46
CA GLU A 52 22.86 30.93 22.63
C GLU A 52 23.98 29.94 23.06
N PRO A 53 24.61 29.21 22.13
CA PRO A 53 24.25 29.06 20.71
C PRO A 53 22.89 28.34 20.55
N ARG A 54 22.29 28.47 19.35
CA ARG A 54 20.95 27.94 19.06
C ARG A 54 20.80 26.47 19.50
N PRO A 55 19.61 26.06 19.98
CA PRO A 55 19.40 24.71 20.47
C PRO A 55 19.80 23.64 19.45
N ASN A 56 20.66 22.73 19.88
CA ASN A 56 21.14 21.57 19.13
C ASN A 56 20.91 20.29 19.96
N GLY A 57 21.30 19.13 19.43
CA GLY A 57 21.02 17.84 20.08
C GLY A 57 21.54 17.68 21.51
N GLY A 58 22.56 18.44 21.91
CA GLY A 58 23.12 18.44 23.27
C GLY A 58 22.50 19.47 24.22
N SER A 59 21.63 20.36 23.72
CA SER A 59 20.88 21.31 24.57
C SER A 59 19.77 20.61 25.35
N TRP A 60 19.33 21.18 26.48
CA TRP A 60 18.20 20.63 27.24
C TRP A 60 16.93 20.46 26.36
N TYR A 61 16.70 21.43 25.47
CA TYR A 61 15.59 21.39 24.53
C TYR A 61 15.80 20.32 23.46
N GLY A 62 17.02 20.19 22.94
CA GLY A 62 17.42 19.10 22.06
C GLY A 62 17.21 17.72 22.67
N TYR A 63 17.58 17.50 23.93
CA TYR A 63 17.33 16.25 24.66
C TYR A 63 15.83 15.94 24.79
N THR A 64 15.01 16.97 25.02
CA THR A 64 13.55 16.83 25.08
C THR A 64 12.99 16.42 23.72
N LEU A 65 13.39 17.10 22.64
CA LEU A 65 12.99 16.74 21.27
C LEU A 65 13.50 15.35 20.87
N GLY A 66 14.73 15.00 21.25
CA GLY A 66 15.33 13.69 21.00
C GLY A 66 14.57 12.57 21.69
N THR A 67 14.16 12.78 22.95
CA THR A 67 13.35 11.81 23.72
C THR A 67 11.96 11.64 23.11
N ILE A 68 11.30 12.74 22.73
CA ILE A 68 10.01 12.69 22.03
C ILE A 68 10.16 11.94 20.70
N GLY A 69 11.19 12.26 19.92
CA GLY A 69 11.49 11.61 18.64
C GLY A 69 11.73 10.10 18.80
N LEU A 70 12.54 9.70 19.79
CA LEU A 70 12.82 8.30 20.11
C LEU A 70 11.54 7.54 20.46
N LEU A 71 10.74 8.08 21.39
CA LEU A 71 9.48 7.46 21.80
C LEU A 71 8.51 7.32 20.62
N LEU A 72 8.44 8.34 19.76
CA LEU A 72 7.66 8.28 18.54
C LEU A 72 8.17 7.21 17.58
N ILE A 73 9.47 7.15 17.27
CA ILE A 73 10.03 6.14 16.36
C ILE A 73 9.76 4.72 16.86
N VAL A 74 9.98 4.47 18.15
CA VAL A 74 9.70 3.16 18.77
C VAL A 74 8.21 2.85 18.68
N TRP A 75 7.34 3.77 19.08
CA TRP A 75 5.89 3.59 19.04
C TRP A 75 5.36 3.33 17.62
N LEU A 76 5.87 4.07 16.64
CA LEU A 76 5.53 3.92 15.23
C LEU A 76 5.95 2.55 14.69
N SER A 77 7.12 2.05 15.10
CA SER A 77 7.64 0.74 14.71
C SER A 77 6.81 -0.42 15.26
N LEU A 78 6.14 -0.25 16.40
CA LEU A 78 5.24 -1.26 16.99
C LEU A 78 4.02 -1.58 16.11
N LEU A 79 3.69 -0.76 15.11
CA LEU A 79 2.65 -1.09 14.13
C LEU A 79 2.96 -2.42 13.40
N GLY A 80 4.25 -2.69 13.12
CA GLY A 80 4.68 -3.92 12.45
C GLY A 80 4.39 -5.19 13.26
N VAL A 81 4.58 -5.11 14.59
CA VAL A 81 4.26 -6.20 15.53
C VAL A 81 2.74 -6.33 15.68
N ARG A 82 2.03 -5.20 15.78
CA ARG A 82 0.59 -5.19 15.98
C ARG A 82 -0.18 -5.80 14.80
N LYS A 83 0.28 -5.62 13.56
CA LYS A 83 -0.34 -6.28 12.39
C LYS A 83 -0.41 -7.81 12.52
N ARG A 84 0.44 -8.43 13.36
CA ARG A 84 0.45 -9.88 13.63
C ARG A 84 -0.51 -10.31 14.74
N LYS A 85 -1.04 -9.36 15.53
CA LYS A 85 -2.00 -9.60 16.63
C LYS A 85 -3.23 -8.71 16.43
N ILE A 86 -4.20 -9.17 15.63
CA ILE A 86 -5.42 -8.43 15.33
C ILE A 86 -6.34 -8.45 16.56
N THR A 87 -6.56 -7.29 17.18
CA THR A 87 -7.54 -7.09 18.27
C THR A 87 -8.63 -6.11 17.83
N THR A 88 -9.88 -6.41 18.15
CA THR A 88 -11.05 -5.54 17.89
C THR A 88 -11.22 -4.53 19.04
N GLY A 89 -11.38 -3.23 18.77
CA GLY A 89 -11.55 -2.21 19.82
C GLY A 89 -11.33 -0.75 19.39
N GLN A 90 -11.35 0.19 20.36
CA GLN A 90 -11.17 1.65 20.14
C GLN A 90 -9.83 2.03 19.49
N TRP A 91 -8.85 1.13 19.57
CA TRP A 91 -7.59 1.20 18.87
C TRP A 91 -7.65 0.42 17.56
N SER A 92 -8.60 0.73 16.68
CA SER A 92 -8.72 0.02 15.39
C SER A 92 -7.40 0.11 14.59
N LEU A 93 -7.04 -0.94 13.84
CA LEU A 93 -5.86 -0.95 12.96
C LEU A 93 -5.81 0.31 12.06
N LYS A 94 -6.99 0.75 11.59
CA LYS A 94 -7.20 1.98 10.83
C LYS A 94 -6.76 3.25 11.56
N ALA A 95 -7.10 3.37 12.85
CA ALA A 95 -6.70 4.51 13.68
C ALA A 95 -5.17 4.54 13.90
N TRP A 96 -4.54 3.39 14.14
CA TRP A 96 -3.09 3.31 14.32
C TRP A 96 -2.35 3.56 13.01
N THR A 97 -2.83 3.06 11.87
CA THR A 97 -2.24 3.37 10.57
C THR A 97 -2.33 4.87 10.25
N SER A 98 -3.47 5.51 10.56
CA SER A 98 -3.62 6.96 10.44
C SER A 98 -2.62 7.71 11.33
N ALA A 99 -2.51 7.33 12.61
CA ALA A 99 -1.52 7.88 13.53
C ALA A 99 -0.09 7.68 13.01
N HIS A 100 0.22 6.50 12.46
CA HIS A 100 1.54 6.16 11.96
C HIS A 100 1.98 7.08 10.82
N VAL A 101 1.08 7.37 9.89
CA VAL A 101 1.35 8.28 8.78
C VAL A 101 1.56 9.71 9.27
N TYR A 102 0.62 10.27 10.04
CA TYR A 102 0.69 11.68 10.43
C TYR A 102 1.80 11.97 11.46
N LEU A 103 1.98 11.12 12.46
CA LEU A 103 3.08 11.27 13.42
C LEU A 103 4.44 10.94 12.79
N GLY A 104 4.49 10.03 11.82
CA GLY A 104 5.69 9.80 11.01
C GLY A 104 6.11 11.03 10.22
N LEU A 105 5.16 11.80 9.65
CA LEU A 105 5.46 13.07 9.00
C LEU A 105 5.94 14.14 10.00
N ALA A 106 5.38 14.17 11.21
CA ALA A 106 5.82 15.10 12.26
C ALA A 106 7.28 14.88 12.69
N LEU A 107 7.80 13.65 12.58
CA LEU A 107 9.20 13.35 12.87
C LEU A 107 10.19 14.09 11.97
N ILE A 108 9.79 14.53 10.77
CA ILE A 108 10.65 15.41 9.95
C ILE A 108 10.95 16.68 10.75
N VAL A 109 9.92 17.35 11.26
CA VAL A 109 10.08 18.60 12.02
C VAL A 109 10.83 18.35 13.32
N VAL A 110 10.38 17.39 14.13
CA VAL A 110 11.00 17.10 15.43
C VAL A 110 12.46 16.70 15.29
N GLY A 111 12.77 15.83 14.32
CA GLY A 111 14.13 15.38 14.05
C GLY A 111 15.04 16.50 13.54
N THR A 112 14.56 17.35 12.62
CA THR A 112 15.34 18.49 12.13
C THR A 112 15.61 19.52 13.23
N LEU A 113 14.63 19.80 14.09
CA LEU A 113 14.83 20.70 15.23
C LEU A 113 15.80 20.10 16.27
N HIS A 114 15.74 18.79 16.50
CA HIS A 114 16.68 18.09 17.39
C HIS A 114 18.13 18.18 16.89
N THR A 115 18.39 18.04 15.60
CA THR A 115 19.76 18.17 15.06
C THR A 115 20.28 19.62 15.10
N GLY A 116 19.42 20.61 15.34
CA GLY A 116 19.80 22.02 15.29
C GLY A 116 20.33 22.45 13.92
N PHE A 117 19.90 21.76 12.85
CA PHE A 117 20.38 21.94 11.47
C PHE A 117 21.88 21.63 11.26
N GLN A 118 22.49 20.88 12.18
CA GLN A 118 23.88 20.46 12.08
C GLN A 118 23.97 19.09 11.40
N ILE A 119 24.67 19.04 10.27
CA ILE A 119 24.87 17.82 9.48
C ILE A 119 26.36 17.51 9.46
N GLY A 120 26.74 16.30 9.88
CA GLY A 120 28.12 15.80 9.85
C GLY A 120 28.22 14.35 9.38
N TRP A 121 29.44 13.80 9.34
CA TRP A 121 29.69 12.38 9.01
C TRP A 121 29.72 11.50 10.27
N ASN A 122 28.55 11.27 10.85
CA ASN A 122 28.41 10.59 12.14
C ASN A 122 27.05 9.87 12.26
N VAL A 123 26.94 9.02 13.28
CA VAL A 123 25.75 8.17 13.50
C VAL A 123 24.45 8.97 13.65
N HIS A 124 24.55 10.21 14.15
CA HIS A 124 23.44 11.17 14.26
C HIS A 124 22.81 11.46 12.89
N THR A 125 23.66 11.87 11.95
CA THR A 125 23.25 12.18 10.57
C THR A 125 22.75 10.94 9.84
N LEU A 126 23.39 9.78 10.07
CA LEU A 126 22.93 8.51 9.51
C LEU A 126 21.51 8.18 10.00
N ALA A 127 21.23 8.29 11.30
CA ALA A 127 19.89 8.07 11.85
C ALA A 127 18.86 9.03 11.25
N TYR A 128 19.23 10.31 11.06
CA TYR A 128 18.37 11.30 10.39
C TYR A 128 18.05 10.93 8.93
N PHE A 129 19.05 10.54 8.13
CA PHE A 129 18.82 10.13 6.74
C PHE A 129 18.01 8.83 6.64
N LEU A 130 18.27 7.85 7.50
CA LEU A 130 17.46 6.63 7.57
C LEU A 130 16.01 6.94 7.96
N MET A 131 15.80 7.88 8.88
CA MET A 131 14.46 8.36 9.24
C MET A 131 13.75 8.97 8.03
N LEU A 132 14.41 9.87 7.30
CA LEU A 132 13.86 10.45 6.07
C LEU A 132 13.55 9.37 5.01
N LEU A 133 14.43 8.40 4.81
CA LEU A 133 14.21 7.28 3.88
C LEU A 133 12.96 6.46 4.25
N VAL A 134 12.79 6.16 5.55
CA VAL A 134 11.60 5.47 6.07
C VAL A 134 10.33 6.31 5.84
N ILE A 135 10.39 7.62 6.09
CA ILE A 135 9.22 8.51 5.91
C ILE A 135 8.85 8.62 4.43
N ILE A 136 9.82 8.85 3.54
CA ILE A 136 9.60 8.94 2.08
C ILE A 136 9.03 7.63 1.54
N SER A 137 9.62 6.48 1.92
CA SER A 137 9.07 5.18 1.53
C SER A 137 7.67 4.94 2.13
N GLY A 138 7.38 5.47 3.33
CA GLY A 138 6.05 5.46 3.93
C GLY A 138 5.02 6.26 3.13
N ILE A 139 5.39 7.46 2.64
CA ILE A 139 4.55 8.28 1.75
C ILE A 139 4.24 7.52 0.47
N TYR A 140 5.23 6.88 -0.15
CA TYR A 140 5.01 6.01 -1.31
C TYR A 140 4.01 4.89 -1.00
N GLY A 141 4.14 4.23 0.16
CA GLY A 141 3.20 3.21 0.62
C GLY A 141 1.76 3.72 0.75
N VAL A 142 1.58 4.95 1.26
CA VAL A 142 0.27 5.62 1.35
C VAL A 142 -0.31 5.89 -0.03
N ILE A 143 0.49 6.41 -0.96
CA ILE A 143 0.05 6.70 -2.35
C ILE A 143 -0.34 5.40 -3.04
N ALA A 144 0.49 4.36 -2.94
CA ALA A 144 0.19 3.04 -3.46
C ALA A 144 -1.15 2.56 -2.88
N TYR A 145 -1.31 2.52 -1.55
CA TYR A 145 -2.54 2.02 -0.92
C TYR A 145 -3.79 2.88 -1.19
N ALA A 146 -3.65 4.20 -1.36
CA ALA A 146 -4.78 5.10 -1.59
C ALA A 146 -5.25 5.11 -3.06
N THR A 147 -4.37 4.86 -4.02
CA THR A 147 -4.72 4.74 -5.45
C THR A 147 -5.33 3.37 -5.81
N LEU A 148 -5.26 2.41 -4.88
CA LEU A 148 -5.72 1.02 -5.01
C LEU A 148 -7.26 0.82 -5.05
N PRO A 149 -8.11 1.46 -4.21
CA PRO A 149 -9.53 1.08 -4.09
C PRO A 149 -10.46 1.76 -5.11
N SER A 150 -10.08 2.91 -5.66
CA SER A 150 -10.96 3.71 -6.54
C SER A 150 -11.13 3.12 -7.93
N THR A 151 -10.27 2.18 -8.33
CA THR A 151 -10.30 1.58 -9.67
C THR A 151 -10.81 0.14 -9.71
N LEU A 152 -11.07 -0.46 -8.55
CA LEU A 152 -11.66 -1.79 -8.40
C LEU A 152 -13.12 -1.75 -7.93
N SER A 153 -13.55 -0.67 -7.24
CA SER A 153 -14.88 -0.61 -6.61
C SER A 153 -15.99 0.06 -7.43
N SER A 154 -15.73 0.58 -8.63
CA SER A 154 -16.79 1.32 -9.35
C SER A 154 -17.83 0.44 -10.04
N ASN A 155 -17.62 -0.88 -10.25
CA ASN A 155 -18.71 -1.70 -10.84
C ASN A 155 -18.62 -3.24 -10.81
N ARG A 156 -17.78 -3.91 -9.99
CA ARG A 156 -17.71 -5.38 -10.05
C ARG A 156 -17.53 -6.00 -8.68
N LYS A 157 -18.34 -7.02 -8.38
CA LYS A 157 -18.33 -7.82 -7.15
C LYS A 157 -16.88 -8.14 -6.79
N GLU A 158 -16.50 -7.91 -5.54
CA GLU A 158 -15.16 -8.20 -5.01
C GLU A 158 -14.89 -9.71 -5.09
N MET A 159 -14.54 -10.20 -6.28
CA MET A 159 -14.16 -11.59 -6.48
C MET A 159 -12.80 -11.82 -5.83
N THR A 160 -12.76 -12.80 -4.95
CA THR A 160 -11.52 -13.30 -4.37
C THR A 160 -10.60 -13.85 -5.46
N ARG A 161 -9.32 -14.04 -5.13
CA ARG A 161 -8.35 -14.64 -6.06
C ARG A 161 -8.80 -16.02 -6.56
N ALA A 162 -9.42 -16.81 -5.70
CA ALA A 162 -9.94 -18.13 -6.06
C ALA A 162 -11.08 -17.98 -7.07
N GLU A 163 -12.07 -17.13 -6.79
CA GLU A 163 -13.20 -16.89 -7.69
C GLU A 163 -12.77 -16.32 -9.04
N MET A 164 -11.75 -15.46 -9.09
CA MET A 164 -11.20 -14.96 -10.37
C MET A 164 -10.59 -16.08 -11.21
N LEU A 165 -9.90 -17.04 -10.58
CA LEU A 165 -9.35 -18.20 -11.28
C LEU A 165 -10.44 -19.16 -11.70
N ASP A 166 -11.45 -19.40 -10.86
CA ASP A 166 -12.58 -20.25 -11.17
C ASP A 166 -13.39 -19.70 -12.36
N ALA A 167 -13.60 -18.38 -12.41
CA ALA A 167 -14.24 -17.72 -13.53
C ALA A 167 -13.43 -17.82 -14.82
N LEU A 168 -12.09 -17.74 -14.73
CA LEU A 168 -11.22 -17.98 -15.89
C LEU A 168 -11.34 -19.43 -16.37
N THR A 169 -11.30 -20.41 -15.47
CA THR A 169 -11.46 -21.84 -15.82
C THR A 169 -12.85 -22.12 -16.41
N ALA A 170 -13.90 -21.46 -15.92
CA ALA A 170 -15.25 -21.58 -16.49
C ALA A 170 -15.34 -20.99 -17.91
N LEU A 171 -14.61 -19.91 -18.19
CA LEU A 171 -14.49 -19.34 -19.54
C LEU A 171 -13.67 -20.26 -20.45
N ASP A 172 -12.59 -20.85 -19.95
CA ASP A 172 -11.73 -21.77 -20.70
C ASP A 172 -12.51 -23.01 -21.18
N ARG A 173 -13.37 -23.59 -20.32
CA ARG A 173 -14.27 -24.69 -20.72
C ARG A 173 -15.28 -24.28 -21.80
N GLN A 174 -15.83 -23.06 -21.70
CA GLN A 174 -16.75 -22.55 -22.72
C GLN A 174 -16.04 -22.34 -24.06
N LEU A 175 -14.82 -21.80 -24.03
CA LEU A 175 -13.97 -21.62 -25.21
C LEU A 175 -13.66 -22.95 -25.90
N GLU A 176 -13.28 -23.96 -25.13
CA GLU A 176 -13.00 -25.31 -25.65
C GLU A 176 -14.22 -25.89 -26.39
N SER A 177 -15.42 -25.80 -25.79
CA SER A 177 -16.65 -26.26 -26.44
C SER A 177 -17.03 -25.45 -27.69
N ALA A 178 -16.84 -24.13 -27.65
CA ALA A 178 -17.18 -23.24 -28.75
C ALA A 178 -16.20 -23.33 -29.93
N ALA A 179 -14.98 -23.84 -29.69
CA ALA A 179 -13.96 -24.00 -30.71
C ALA A 179 -14.07 -25.31 -31.50
N GLN A 180 -14.89 -26.28 -31.09
CA GLN A 180 -15.06 -27.56 -31.79
C GLN A 180 -15.41 -27.45 -33.29
N PRO A 181 -16.29 -26.53 -33.73
CA PRO A 181 -16.66 -26.40 -35.15
C PRO A 181 -15.72 -25.47 -35.94
N LEU A 182 -14.67 -24.91 -35.34
CA LEU A 182 -13.71 -24.05 -36.02
C LEU A 182 -12.79 -24.83 -36.97
N GLY A 183 -12.26 -24.13 -37.96
CA GLY A 183 -11.15 -24.64 -38.79
C GLY A 183 -9.88 -24.88 -37.97
N ARG A 184 -9.00 -25.73 -38.50
CA ARG A 184 -7.79 -26.19 -37.78
C ARG A 184 -6.89 -25.03 -37.31
N GLU A 185 -6.68 -24.03 -38.15
CA GLU A 185 -5.83 -22.87 -37.82
C GLU A 185 -6.41 -22.06 -36.66
N GLN A 186 -7.73 -21.81 -36.65
CA GLN A 186 -8.40 -21.08 -35.58
C GLN A 186 -8.42 -21.91 -34.28
N THR A 187 -8.64 -23.22 -34.37
CA THR A 187 -8.61 -24.13 -33.22
C THR A 187 -7.24 -24.15 -32.56
N ASP A 188 -6.16 -24.20 -33.35
CA ASP A 188 -4.78 -24.14 -32.83
C ASP A 188 -4.49 -22.84 -32.07
N LEU A 189 -5.07 -21.71 -32.50
CA LEU A 189 -4.97 -20.43 -31.79
C LEU A 189 -5.68 -20.47 -30.43
N VAL A 190 -6.86 -21.09 -30.37
CA VAL A 190 -7.62 -21.24 -29.11
C VAL A 190 -6.89 -22.17 -28.16
N ILE A 191 -6.44 -23.35 -28.62
CA ILE A 191 -5.65 -24.29 -27.80
C ILE A 191 -4.41 -23.59 -27.24
N ALA A 192 -3.67 -22.87 -28.09
CA ALA A 192 -2.48 -22.15 -27.65
C ALA A 192 -2.83 -21.11 -26.56
N ALA A 193 -3.97 -20.42 -26.66
CA ALA A 193 -4.43 -19.49 -25.63
C ALA A 193 -4.80 -20.20 -24.31
N LEU A 194 -5.47 -21.36 -24.37
CA LEU A 194 -5.86 -22.16 -23.21
C LEU A 194 -4.64 -22.74 -22.47
N GLU A 195 -3.63 -23.22 -23.21
CA GLU A 195 -2.38 -23.74 -22.64
C GLU A 195 -1.46 -22.66 -22.04
N GLN A 196 -1.74 -21.38 -22.28
CA GLN A 196 -0.91 -20.31 -21.75
C GLN A 196 -1.10 -20.18 -20.25
N ASP A 197 0.00 -20.35 -19.50
CA ASP A 197 0.01 -20.02 -18.08
C ASP A 197 -0.38 -18.56 -17.84
N VAL A 198 -1.29 -18.35 -16.89
CA VAL A 198 -1.78 -17.03 -16.46
C VAL A 198 -0.62 -16.15 -15.96
N PHE A 199 0.44 -16.78 -15.42
CA PHE A 199 1.56 -16.12 -14.75
C PHE A 199 2.87 -16.09 -15.57
N TYR A 200 2.86 -16.42 -16.86
CA TYR A 200 4.07 -16.61 -17.68
C TYR A 200 5.03 -15.40 -17.71
N GLY A 201 4.55 -14.18 -17.42
CA GLY A 201 5.36 -12.96 -17.38
C GLY A 201 6.32 -12.87 -16.18
N GLY A 202 6.29 -13.83 -15.25
CA GLY A 202 7.21 -13.87 -14.11
C GLY A 202 7.12 -12.64 -13.20
N ALA A 203 8.23 -12.26 -12.55
CA ALA A 203 8.27 -11.07 -11.68
C ALA A 203 8.18 -9.76 -12.49
N TRP A 204 8.82 -9.72 -13.67
CA TRP A 204 8.89 -8.50 -14.48
C TRP A 204 7.56 -8.15 -15.15
N GLY A 205 6.83 -9.15 -15.67
CA GLY A 205 5.48 -8.98 -16.20
C GLY A 205 4.48 -8.56 -15.12
N ARG A 206 4.66 -9.07 -13.88
CA ARG A 206 3.87 -8.62 -12.73
C ARG A 206 4.13 -7.15 -12.39
N LEU A 207 5.38 -6.68 -12.41
CA LEU A 207 5.71 -5.30 -12.05
C LEU A 207 5.29 -4.29 -13.13
N THR A 208 5.60 -4.59 -14.39
CA THR A 208 5.34 -3.70 -15.54
C THR A 208 3.87 -3.72 -15.97
N GLY A 209 3.19 -4.85 -15.80
CA GLY A 209 1.84 -5.06 -16.32
C GLY A 209 1.80 -5.32 -17.84
N THR A 210 2.95 -5.49 -18.48
CA THR A 210 3.05 -5.67 -19.93
C THR A 210 3.27 -7.14 -20.27
N TYR A 211 2.42 -7.66 -21.16
CA TYR A 211 2.40 -9.07 -21.56
C TYR A 211 2.44 -9.18 -23.10
N PRO A 212 3.60 -8.92 -23.73
CA PRO A 212 3.70 -8.79 -25.19
C PRO A 212 3.39 -10.09 -25.94
N GLY A 213 3.66 -11.25 -25.32
CA GLY A 213 3.35 -12.58 -25.85
C GLY A 213 1.99 -13.16 -25.44
N CYS A 214 0.96 -12.33 -25.20
CA CYS A 214 -0.36 -12.82 -24.79
C CYS A 214 -1.05 -13.56 -25.96
N LYS A 215 -1.11 -14.88 -25.90
CA LYS A 215 -1.72 -15.75 -26.93
C LYS A 215 -3.22 -15.51 -27.06
N THR A 216 -3.93 -15.12 -25.99
CA THR A 216 -5.34 -14.66 -26.07
C THR A 216 -5.49 -13.44 -26.98
N ASN A 217 -4.60 -12.45 -26.86
CA ASN A 217 -4.65 -11.24 -27.69
C ASN A 217 -4.28 -11.58 -29.14
N ARG A 218 -3.37 -12.54 -29.34
CA ARG A 218 -3.03 -13.05 -30.67
C ARG A 218 -4.21 -13.79 -31.32
N ALA A 219 -4.96 -14.58 -30.55
CA ALA A 219 -6.18 -15.25 -31.04
C ALA A 219 -7.27 -14.23 -31.39
N LEU A 220 -7.49 -13.21 -30.55
CA LEU A 220 -8.40 -12.10 -30.84
C LEU A 220 -8.05 -11.33 -32.12
N ALA A 221 -6.77 -11.13 -32.39
CA ALA A 221 -6.33 -10.43 -33.61
C ALA A 221 -6.49 -11.25 -34.90
N ARG A 222 -6.77 -12.56 -34.79
CA ARG A 222 -6.80 -13.50 -35.93
C ARG A 222 -8.17 -14.13 -36.17
N ILE A 223 -9.00 -14.25 -35.13
CA ILE A 223 -10.37 -14.76 -35.24
C ILE A 223 -11.29 -13.56 -35.50
N SER A 224 -12.06 -13.62 -36.59
CA SER A 224 -12.94 -12.53 -37.02
C SER A 224 -14.06 -12.28 -36.00
N GLU A 225 -14.39 -11.01 -35.80
CA GLU A 225 -15.58 -10.59 -35.04
C GLU A 225 -16.89 -10.80 -35.83
N SER A 226 -16.82 -10.84 -37.16
CA SER A 226 -17.97 -10.95 -38.06
C SER A 226 -17.76 -12.12 -39.04
N GLY A 227 -17.82 -13.33 -38.51
CA GLY A 227 -17.51 -14.57 -39.21
C GLY A 227 -18.67 -15.57 -39.20
N SER A 228 -18.37 -16.85 -39.11
CA SER A 228 -19.40 -17.86 -38.78
C SER A 228 -19.94 -17.65 -37.36
N GLU A 229 -21.13 -18.17 -37.05
CA GLU A 229 -21.72 -18.12 -35.69
C GLU A 229 -20.74 -18.68 -34.63
N ALA A 230 -19.96 -19.70 -35.00
CA ALA A 230 -18.90 -20.25 -34.16
C ALA A 230 -17.76 -19.26 -33.89
N GLU A 231 -17.30 -18.55 -34.93
CA GLU A 231 -16.25 -17.54 -34.81
C GLU A 231 -16.70 -16.35 -33.96
N GLU A 232 -17.92 -15.85 -34.16
CA GLU A 232 -18.49 -14.76 -33.36
C GLU A 232 -18.57 -15.15 -31.88
N ARG A 233 -19.04 -16.37 -31.59
CA ARG A 233 -19.13 -16.90 -30.23
C ARG A 233 -17.75 -17.04 -29.58
N VAL A 234 -16.76 -17.56 -30.30
CA VAL A 234 -15.39 -17.71 -29.80
C VAL A 234 -14.73 -16.34 -29.60
N HIS A 235 -14.89 -15.40 -30.52
CA HIS A 235 -14.39 -14.04 -30.38
C HIS A 235 -14.96 -13.37 -29.12
N ALA A 236 -16.28 -13.45 -28.90
CA ALA A 236 -16.93 -12.90 -27.71
C ALA A 236 -16.41 -13.53 -26.40
N LEU A 237 -16.15 -14.84 -26.40
CA LEU A 237 -15.56 -15.54 -25.25
C LEU A 237 -14.08 -15.17 -25.02
N LEU A 238 -13.30 -14.99 -26.08
CA LEU A 238 -11.91 -14.52 -25.99
C LEU A 238 -11.82 -13.10 -25.44
N VAL A 239 -12.75 -12.21 -25.80
CA VAL A 239 -12.85 -10.86 -25.24
C VAL A 239 -13.09 -10.92 -23.73
N LYS A 240 -14.04 -11.76 -23.30
CA LYS A 240 -14.32 -11.98 -21.86
C LYS A 240 -13.09 -12.54 -21.13
N ARG A 241 -12.38 -13.49 -21.74
CA ARG A 241 -11.14 -14.06 -21.20
C ARG A 241 -10.04 -12.99 -21.08
N ALA A 242 -9.87 -12.16 -22.09
CA ALA A 242 -8.89 -11.08 -22.08
C ALA A 242 -9.17 -10.04 -20.96
N ASP A 243 -10.44 -9.67 -20.75
CA ASP A 243 -10.87 -8.83 -19.62
C ASP A 243 -10.51 -9.49 -18.27
N GLN A 244 -10.84 -10.78 -18.08
CA GLN A 244 -10.50 -11.48 -16.84
C GLN A 244 -9.00 -11.62 -16.60
N LEU A 245 -8.21 -11.92 -17.63
CA LEU A 245 -6.75 -11.91 -17.53
C LEU A 245 -6.22 -10.52 -17.17
N GLY A 246 -6.78 -9.46 -17.75
CA GLY A 246 -6.44 -8.08 -17.40
C GLY A 246 -6.69 -7.76 -15.93
N GLN A 247 -7.84 -8.18 -15.40
CA GLN A 247 -8.20 -8.01 -13.99
C GLN A 247 -7.25 -8.76 -13.06
N ILE A 248 -6.98 -10.04 -13.33
CA ILE A 248 -6.02 -10.85 -12.57
C ILE A 248 -4.63 -10.21 -12.59
N ARG A 249 -4.12 -9.82 -13.76
CA ARG A 249 -2.79 -9.20 -13.93
C ARG A 249 -2.68 -7.88 -13.17
N ARG A 250 -3.73 -7.06 -13.18
CA ARG A 250 -3.78 -5.81 -12.40
C ARG A 250 -3.69 -6.08 -10.90
N HIS A 251 -4.44 -7.06 -10.40
CA HIS A 251 -4.41 -7.44 -9.00
C HIS A 251 -3.03 -7.98 -8.58
N LEU A 252 -2.38 -8.77 -9.44
CA LEU A 252 -1.01 -9.24 -9.20
C LEU A 252 0.02 -8.13 -9.19
N ARG A 253 -0.08 -7.16 -10.10
CA ARG A 253 0.81 -5.99 -10.15
C ARG A 253 0.72 -5.17 -8.88
N ILE A 254 -0.50 -4.91 -8.43
CA ILE A 254 -0.76 -4.21 -7.18
C ILE A 254 -0.10 -4.94 -5.99
N ARG A 255 -0.32 -6.25 -5.90
CA ARG A 255 0.27 -7.05 -4.82
C ARG A 255 1.80 -7.04 -4.88
N ALA A 256 2.38 -7.16 -6.07
CA ALA A 256 3.83 -7.10 -6.26
C ALA A 256 4.41 -5.73 -5.83
N LEU A 257 3.76 -4.62 -6.17
CA LEU A 257 4.20 -3.28 -5.75
C LEU A 257 4.16 -3.13 -4.21
N LEU A 258 3.13 -3.65 -3.55
CA LEU A 258 3.04 -3.65 -2.08
C LEU A 258 4.11 -4.54 -1.43
N GLU A 259 4.39 -5.71 -2.00
CA GLU A 259 5.44 -6.61 -1.52
C GLU A 259 6.83 -5.96 -1.65
N VAL A 260 7.13 -5.32 -2.79
CA VAL A 260 8.38 -4.56 -3.00
C VAL A 260 8.49 -3.39 -2.02
N TRP A 261 7.40 -2.64 -1.81
CA TRP A 261 7.37 -1.56 -0.83
C TRP A 261 7.69 -2.06 0.59
N LEU A 262 7.05 -3.15 1.03
CA LEU A 262 7.32 -3.74 2.34
C LEU A 262 8.77 -4.24 2.46
N PHE A 263 9.34 -4.78 1.38
CA PHE A 263 10.72 -5.23 1.32
C PHE A 263 11.74 -4.09 1.48
N ILE A 264 11.40 -2.86 1.11
CA ILE A 264 12.27 -1.70 1.30
C ILE A 264 12.00 -1.05 2.66
N HIS A 265 10.73 -0.83 2.99
CA HIS A 265 10.32 -0.07 4.17
C HIS A 265 10.69 -0.80 5.48
N ILE A 266 10.47 -2.12 5.57
CA ILE A 266 10.73 -2.87 6.81
C ILE A 266 12.24 -2.92 7.13
N PRO A 267 13.14 -3.32 6.21
CA PRO A 267 14.58 -3.29 6.50
C PRO A 267 15.09 -1.88 6.82
N ALA A 268 14.59 -0.85 6.13
CA ALA A 268 14.93 0.54 6.45
C ALA A 268 14.51 0.93 7.88
N THR A 269 13.34 0.49 8.36
CA THR A 269 12.92 0.72 9.76
C THR A 269 13.81 -0.01 10.76
N ILE A 270 14.26 -1.24 10.44
CA ILE A 270 15.19 -2.00 11.31
C ILE A 270 16.55 -1.30 11.37
N ALA A 271 17.07 -0.86 10.22
CA ALA A 271 18.30 -0.09 10.14
C ALA A 271 18.20 1.22 10.93
N LEU A 272 17.07 1.93 10.83
CA LEU A 272 16.79 3.14 11.61
C LEU A 272 16.81 2.85 13.11
N LEU A 273 16.17 1.78 13.59
CA LEU A 273 16.17 1.41 15.00
C LEU A 273 17.57 1.09 15.51
N ALA A 274 18.38 0.37 14.71
CA ALA A 274 19.76 0.08 15.05
C ALA A 274 20.63 1.35 15.10
N ALA A 275 20.48 2.24 14.12
CA ALA A 275 21.18 3.52 14.09
C ALA A 275 20.75 4.44 15.24
N LEU A 276 19.46 4.44 15.59
CA LEU A 276 18.93 5.18 16.73
C LEU A 276 19.51 4.67 18.05
N LEU A 277 19.58 3.35 18.23
CA LEU A 277 20.21 2.75 19.41
C LEU A 277 21.70 3.15 19.51
N ALA A 278 22.45 3.02 18.40
CA ALA A 278 23.84 3.42 18.35
C ALA A 278 24.03 4.92 18.62
N HIS A 279 23.15 5.77 18.11
CA HIS A 279 23.13 7.19 18.37
C HIS A 279 22.92 7.49 19.86
N VAL A 280 21.92 6.88 20.50
CA VAL A 280 21.64 7.06 21.94
C VAL A 280 22.82 6.60 22.79
N VAL A 281 23.35 5.39 22.53
CA VAL A 281 24.51 4.86 23.25
C VAL A 281 25.73 5.76 23.06
N SER A 282 25.99 6.23 21.83
CA SER A 282 27.10 7.14 21.54
C SER A 282 26.99 8.44 22.33
N VAL A 283 25.77 8.99 22.48
CA VAL A 283 25.57 10.21 23.26
C VAL A 283 25.85 9.96 24.73
N PHE A 284 25.39 8.86 25.32
CA PHE A 284 25.59 8.59 26.75
C PHE A 284 26.99 8.05 27.11
N TYR A 285 27.74 7.53 26.15
CA TYR A 285 29.07 6.94 26.39
C TYR A 285 30.22 7.92 26.12
N TYR A 286 30.09 8.78 25.10
CA TYR A 286 31.13 9.72 24.69
C TYR A 286 30.91 11.15 25.19
N TRP A 287 29.86 11.40 25.97
CA TRP A 287 29.56 12.66 26.64
C TRP A 287 29.45 12.43 28.15
#